data_AF-A0A409W5Y8-F1
#
_entry.id   AF-A0A409W5Y8-F1
#
_cell.length_a   1.000
_cell.length_b   1.000
_cell.length_c   1.000
_cell.angle_alpha   90.00
_cell.angle_beta   90.00
_cell.angle_gamma   90.00
#
_symmetry.space_group_name_H-M   'P 1'
#
loop_
_entity.id
_entity.type
_entity.pdbx_description
1 polymer ?
#
loop_
_entity_poly.entity_id
_entity_poly.type
_entity_poly.pdbx_seq_one_letter_code
_entity_poly.pdbx_strand_id
1 'polypeptide(L)'
;MFSSTLKFVTLALVFIVPMRTLNAAFTDSTPGPDVERCATESPIGQDRERIEASIKAHRAKINASTCNNTLTAATINVYFHVIAEKNNTKSGMISDTVINEQIAVLNRDFRNSSLTFNLAEIDRRINATWFRNVFQKNKAESDMVAALKKGNSSSDLDIYTVAFTNAPKRGLLGYATFPWYYASNSARDGVYLNFRTLPNVLSSGHYTGKTATHEVGHWAGLLHTFDTANHTSYCDAVVGDMVEDTPQENGYATGCPRGRDSCPNDPGFDPIENFMDYSDDSCFATILALVSIVPLYTVNGALTDFTPGLDRCATEAPIGHNRERIEASIKAHRAKNNLATCNTAFNKATINVYFHVIAEGNDLKSGMISDAVINQQIDVMNHDFQNSGLTFRLVDIDRTINSVWFSDVDSRNQAESDMMAALRKGGEGDLNIYTVGFVNSNTQGLLGYATFPWDYLTESARDGVVIRFVALPNILPTAGLTGKTATHEVGHWTGLLHTFETSTNTYYCDRLVGDKVDDTPVENGPAQGCPKGRDSCPNDPGLDPIENFMDYSDDYCMTHFTPCQVTRLRSNMDQYRNVGL
;
A
#
# COMPACT_ATOMS: atom_id res chain seq x y z
N MET A 1 -38.43 41.68 46.12
CA MET A 1 -37.16 42.16 45.52
C MET A 1 -36.44 40.96 44.92
N PHE A 2 -35.67 41.19 43.85
CA PHE A 2 -35.45 40.32 42.68
C PHE A 2 -34.62 39.03 42.87
N SER A 3 -35.02 38.02 42.08
CA SER A 3 -34.23 37.06 41.27
C SER A 3 -32.70 37.08 41.40
N SER A 4 -32.09 35.89 41.57
CA SER A 4 -30.68 35.65 41.21
C SER A 4 -30.47 34.29 40.55
N THR A 5 -29.96 34.38 39.33
CA THR A 5 -29.50 33.33 38.43
C THR A 5 -28.14 32.81 38.91
N LEU A 6 -27.95 31.48 38.95
CA LEU A 6 -26.67 30.86 39.28
C LEU A 6 -25.84 30.68 37.99
N LYS A 7 -24.79 31.48 37.82
CA LYS A 7 -23.71 31.24 36.85
C LYS A 7 -22.58 30.47 37.55
N PHE A 8 -22.25 29.27 37.05
CA PHE A 8 -20.99 28.61 37.40
C PHE A 8 -19.88 29.13 36.49
N VAL A 9 -18.86 29.73 37.10
CA VAL A 9 -17.58 30.11 36.50
C VAL A 9 -16.60 29.00 36.87
N THR A 10 -16.07 28.27 35.89
CA THR A 10 -14.95 27.35 36.10
C THR A 10 -13.67 28.07 35.72
N LEU A 11 -12.86 28.36 36.74
CA LEU A 11 -11.57 29.04 36.65
C LEU A 11 -10.49 27.99 36.28
N ALA A 12 -9.91 28.06 35.09
CA ALA A 12 -8.76 27.23 34.71
C ALA A 12 -7.47 27.87 35.24
N LEU A 13 -6.84 27.26 36.26
CA LEU A 13 -5.49 27.59 36.68
C LEU A 13 -4.49 26.97 35.68
N VAL A 14 -3.79 27.83 34.93
CA VAL A 14 -2.64 27.45 34.10
C VAL A 14 -1.40 27.40 34.99
N PHE A 15 -0.88 26.21 35.26
CA PHE A 15 0.46 26.05 35.82
C PHE A 15 1.50 26.17 34.70
N ILE A 16 2.20 27.30 34.67
CA ILE A 16 3.39 27.51 33.84
C ILE A 16 4.57 26.85 34.55
N VAL A 17 5.07 25.72 34.01
CA VAL A 17 6.36 25.13 34.40
C VAL A 17 7.41 25.60 33.37
N PRO A 18 8.56 26.14 33.80
CA PRO A 18 9.52 26.76 32.89
C PRO A 18 10.26 25.71 32.06
N MET A 19 10.34 25.92 30.74
CA MET A 19 11.32 25.26 29.88
C MET A 19 12.72 25.58 30.39
N ARG A 20 13.38 24.59 31.00
CA ARG A 20 14.84 24.54 31.12
C ARG A 20 15.36 23.40 30.24
N THR A 21 16.30 23.78 29.41
CA THR A 21 17.12 23.00 28.48
C THR A 21 17.59 21.65 29.04
N LEU A 22 17.28 20.58 28.29
CA LEU A 22 17.96 19.28 28.34
C LEU A 22 18.28 18.86 26.90
N ASN A 23 19.19 19.61 26.27
CA ASN A 23 19.99 19.11 25.16
C ASN A 23 21.08 18.21 25.75
N ALA A 24 20.92 16.89 25.61
CA ALA A 24 21.98 15.90 25.43
C ALA A 24 21.41 14.48 25.53
N ALA A 25 21.06 13.87 24.39
CA ALA A 25 21.32 12.46 24.05
C ALA A 25 20.51 12.06 22.81
N PHE A 26 21.23 11.83 21.70
CA PHE A 26 20.82 11.18 20.45
C PHE A 26 19.80 11.94 19.57
N THR A 27 20.28 12.98 18.90
CA THR A 27 19.75 13.40 17.60
C THR A 27 20.23 12.39 16.56
N ASP A 28 19.31 11.63 15.96
CA ASP A 28 19.62 10.91 14.73
C ASP A 28 19.57 11.95 13.59
N SER A 29 20.74 12.49 13.28
CA SER A 29 20.93 13.35 12.11
C SER A 29 20.78 12.50 10.85
N THR A 30 20.15 13.06 9.82
CA THR A 30 20.26 12.62 8.42
C THR A 30 21.60 11.91 8.15
N PRO A 31 21.60 10.63 7.70
CA PRO A 31 22.84 9.88 7.59
C PRO A 31 23.83 10.55 6.64
N GLY A 32 25.08 10.68 7.09
CA GLY A 32 26.21 10.98 6.19
C GLY A 32 26.58 9.79 5.30
N PRO A 33 27.54 9.95 4.38
CA PRO A 33 27.88 9.00 3.31
C PRO A 33 28.47 7.64 3.73
N ASP A 34 28.62 7.36 5.04
CA ASP A 34 29.31 6.17 5.58
C ASP A 34 28.37 5.21 6.36
N VAL A 35 27.05 5.24 6.13
CA VAL A 35 26.09 4.37 6.82
C VAL A 35 25.73 3.17 5.97
N GLU A 36 26.19 1.99 6.40
CA GLU A 36 25.89 0.71 5.75
C GLU A 36 24.60 0.12 6.36
N ARG A 37 23.47 0.30 5.68
CA ARG A 37 22.12 -0.05 6.17
C ARG A 37 21.90 -1.57 6.28
N CYS A 38 22.39 -2.34 5.30
CA CYS A 38 22.36 -3.80 5.29
C CYS A 38 23.79 -4.34 5.26
N ALA A 39 24.08 -5.42 6.02
CA ALA A 39 25.39 -6.07 6.01
C ALA A 39 25.42 -7.38 5.22
N THR A 40 24.34 -7.77 4.55
CA THR A 40 24.27 -8.99 3.74
C THR A 40 25.29 -8.93 2.60
N GLU A 41 26.19 -9.92 2.55
CA GLU A 41 27.27 -9.98 1.55
C GLU A 41 26.77 -10.62 0.25
N SER A 42 26.58 -9.81 -0.80
CA SER A 42 26.19 -10.28 -2.12
C SER A 42 27.29 -11.11 -2.81
N PRO A 43 26.93 -12.16 -3.57
CA PRO A 43 27.89 -12.97 -4.31
C PRO A 43 28.47 -12.16 -5.49
N ILE A 44 29.77 -12.34 -5.74
CA ILE A 44 30.49 -11.69 -6.85
C ILE A 44 31.25 -12.71 -7.70
N GLY A 45 31.63 -12.32 -8.92
CA GLY A 45 32.44 -13.15 -9.82
C GLY A 45 31.88 -14.57 -10.04
N GLN A 46 32.74 -15.59 -9.90
CA GLN A 46 32.39 -17.00 -10.19
C GLN A 46 31.26 -17.55 -9.31
N ASP A 47 31.14 -17.08 -8.06
CA ASP A 47 30.06 -17.53 -7.18
C ASP A 47 28.70 -17.08 -7.72
N ARG A 48 28.63 -15.84 -8.21
CA ARG A 48 27.44 -15.28 -8.82
C ARG A 48 27.06 -16.00 -10.11
N GLU A 49 28.01 -16.23 -11.02
CA GLU A 49 27.79 -17.00 -12.26
C GLU A 49 27.24 -18.41 -11.97
N ARG A 50 27.77 -19.06 -10.93
CA ARG A 50 27.31 -20.40 -10.50
C ARG A 50 25.88 -20.37 -9.97
N ILE A 51 25.52 -19.35 -9.20
CA ILE A 51 24.15 -19.17 -8.67
C ILE A 51 23.17 -18.93 -9.83
N GLU A 52 23.52 -18.03 -10.76
CA GLU A 52 22.70 -17.75 -11.94
C GLU A 52 22.46 -19.00 -12.78
N ALA A 53 23.52 -19.75 -13.07
CA ALA A 53 23.43 -20.99 -13.82
C ALA A 53 22.54 -22.02 -13.11
N SER A 54 22.63 -22.10 -11.78
CA SER A 54 21.77 -22.98 -10.97
C SER A 54 20.30 -22.59 -11.04
N ILE A 55 19.99 -21.29 -10.87
CA ILE A 55 18.62 -20.76 -10.94
C ILE A 55 18.04 -20.98 -12.35
N LYS A 56 18.81 -20.66 -13.41
CA LYS A 56 18.42 -20.86 -14.80
C LYS A 56 18.15 -22.34 -15.11
N ALA A 57 19.02 -23.24 -14.64
CA ALA A 57 18.82 -24.68 -14.79
C ALA A 57 17.58 -25.18 -14.03
N HIS A 58 17.27 -24.62 -12.86
CA HIS A 58 16.04 -24.95 -12.14
C HIS A 58 14.79 -24.44 -12.87
N ARG A 59 14.77 -23.18 -13.32
CA ARG A 59 13.67 -22.59 -14.11
C ARG A 59 13.36 -23.42 -15.36
N ALA A 60 14.39 -23.88 -16.07
CA ALA A 60 14.23 -24.77 -17.22
C ALA A 60 13.58 -26.12 -16.87
N LYS A 61 13.86 -26.69 -15.69
CA LYS A 61 13.25 -27.96 -15.25
C LYS A 61 11.76 -27.83 -14.92
N ILE A 62 11.34 -26.67 -14.43
CA ILE A 62 9.94 -26.40 -14.04
C ILE A 62 9.13 -25.73 -15.15
N ASN A 63 9.66 -25.66 -16.38
CA ASN A 63 9.07 -24.93 -17.51
C ASN A 63 8.75 -23.46 -17.21
N ALA A 64 9.46 -22.85 -16.26
CA ALA A 64 9.23 -21.48 -15.85
C ALA A 64 10.09 -20.51 -16.68
N SER A 65 9.73 -20.33 -17.96
CA SER A 65 10.57 -19.58 -18.92
C SER A 65 10.36 -18.05 -18.91
N THR A 66 9.41 -17.52 -18.14
CA THR A 66 9.07 -16.08 -18.02
C THR A 66 8.56 -15.75 -16.60
N CYS A 67 8.55 -14.48 -16.18
CA CYS A 67 8.05 -14.06 -14.85
C CYS A 67 6.54 -14.29 -14.59
N ASN A 68 5.80 -14.94 -15.51
CA ASN A 68 4.34 -15.12 -15.46
C ASN A 68 3.87 -16.53 -15.04
N ASN A 69 4.69 -17.29 -14.31
CA ASN A 69 4.28 -18.63 -13.90
C ASN A 69 3.49 -18.61 -12.60
N THR A 70 2.42 -19.41 -12.53
CA THR A 70 1.75 -19.75 -11.29
C THR A 70 2.73 -20.51 -10.39
N LEU A 71 3.31 -19.84 -9.40
CA LEU A 71 4.14 -20.48 -8.39
C LEU A 71 3.23 -21.17 -7.36
N THR A 72 3.64 -22.34 -6.88
CA THR A 72 2.93 -23.01 -5.80
C THR A 72 3.02 -22.15 -4.54
N ALA A 73 1.88 -21.81 -3.95
CA ALA A 73 1.84 -21.08 -2.70
C ALA A 73 2.58 -21.84 -1.59
N ALA A 74 3.41 -21.14 -0.84
CA ALA A 74 4.18 -21.70 0.26
C ALA A 74 3.96 -20.89 1.55
N THR A 75 3.67 -21.61 2.63
CA THR A 75 3.60 -21.02 3.97
C THR A 75 4.95 -21.21 4.66
N ILE A 76 5.59 -20.09 5.00
CA ILE A 76 6.85 -20.03 5.75
C ILE A 76 6.51 -19.90 7.22
N ASN A 77 6.94 -20.88 8.02
CA ASN A 77 6.81 -20.78 9.47
C ASN A 77 7.92 -19.87 10.01
N VAL A 78 7.52 -18.85 10.75
CA VAL A 78 8.43 -17.85 11.32
C VAL A 78 8.63 -18.12 12.81
N TYR A 79 9.87 -18.32 13.21
CA TYR A 79 10.29 -18.40 14.61
C TYR A 79 10.96 -17.07 14.99
N PHE A 80 10.32 -16.32 15.88
CA PHE A 80 10.74 -14.96 16.22
C PHE A 80 11.49 -14.94 17.55
N HIS A 81 12.77 -14.58 17.51
CA HIS A 81 13.67 -14.59 18.68
C HIS A 81 13.96 -13.17 19.12
N VAL A 82 13.38 -12.77 20.24
CA VAL A 82 13.57 -11.44 20.85
C VAL A 82 14.75 -11.49 21.81
N ILE A 83 15.88 -10.92 21.43
CA ILE A 83 17.02 -10.74 22.32
C ILE A 83 16.96 -9.32 22.88
N ALA A 84 17.05 -9.21 24.21
CA ALA A 84 17.00 -7.96 24.92
C ALA A 84 18.17 -7.85 25.91
N GLU A 85 18.61 -6.63 26.20
CA GLU A 85 19.56 -6.35 27.28
C GLU A 85 18.89 -6.38 28.65
N LYS A 86 17.64 -5.90 28.72
CA LYS A 86 16.83 -5.77 29.94
C LYS A 86 15.36 -5.97 29.61
N ASN A 87 14.54 -6.20 30.62
CA ASN A 87 13.09 -6.38 30.47
C ASN A 87 12.35 -5.05 30.23
N ASN A 88 12.66 -4.34 29.15
CA ASN A 88 11.93 -3.15 28.69
C ASN A 88 12.18 -2.91 27.18
N THR A 89 11.25 -2.22 26.53
CA THR A 89 11.27 -1.96 25.08
C THR A 89 12.51 -1.21 24.61
N LYS A 90 12.99 -0.21 25.38
CA LYS A 90 14.21 0.57 25.04
C LYS A 90 15.48 -0.30 25.02
N SER A 91 15.43 -1.43 25.70
CA SER A 91 16.49 -2.43 25.78
C SER A 91 16.21 -3.67 24.92
N GLY A 92 15.29 -3.60 23.95
CA GLY A 92 15.03 -4.67 22.99
C GLY A 92 13.97 -5.69 23.40
N MET A 93 13.29 -5.51 24.55
CA MET A 93 12.18 -6.40 24.91
C MET A 93 10.90 -5.99 24.18
N ILE A 94 10.64 -6.62 23.04
CA ILE A 94 9.55 -6.30 22.13
C ILE A 94 8.28 -7.11 22.46
N SER A 95 7.12 -6.44 22.39
CA SER A 95 5.81 -7.03 22.67
C SER A 95 5.32 -7.92 21.53
N ASP A 96 4.37 -8.81 21.84
CA ASP A 96 3.72 -9.62 20.80
C ASP A 96 3.00 -8.76 19.77
N THR A 97 2.44 -7.61 20.16
CA THR A 97 1.79 -6.65 19.26
C THR A 97 2.71 -6.21 18.13
N VAL A 98 3.92 -5.74 18.46
CA VAL A 98 4.90 -5.31 17.45
C VAL A 98 5.33 -6.47 16.55
N ILE A 99 5.47 -7.68 17.12
CA ILE A 99 5.85 -8.86 16.34
C ILE A 99 4.74 -9.26 15.37
N ASN A 100 3.49 -9.25 15.82
CA ASN A 100 2.34 -9.51 14.96
C ASN A 100 2.19 -8.45 13.86
N GLU A 101 2.42 -7.17 14.19
CA GLU A 101 2.49 -6.09 13.19
C GLU A 101 3.60 -6.35 12.16
N GLN A 102 4.78 -6.80 12.61
CA GLN A 102 5.87 -7.12 11.68
C GLN A 102 5.52 -8.29 10.75
N ILE A 103 4.83 -9.33 11.26
CA ILE A 103 4.37 -10.46 10.42
C ILE A 103 3.30 -9.99 9.43
N ALA A 104 2.42 -9.08 9.84
CA ALA A 104 1.45 -8.46 8.94
C ALA A 104 2.15 -7.64 7.83
N VAL A 105 3.22 -6.90 8.17
CA VAL A 105 4.05 -6.19 7.19
C VAL A 105 4.69 -7.15 6.19
N LEU A 106 5.27 -8.27 6.64
CA LEU A 106 5.84 -9.28 5.72
C LEU A 106 4.77 -9.86 4.79
N ASN A 107 3.60 -10.24 5.33
CA ASN A 107 2.51 -10.77 4.50
C ASN A 107 1.98 -9.74 3.50
N ARG A 108 1.87 -8.47 3.91
CA ARG A 108 1.47 -7.38 3.01
C ARG A 108 2.49 -7.19 1.89
N ASP A 109 3.77 -7.14 2.21
CA ASP A 109 4.81 -6.77 1.27
C ASP A 109 5.14 -7.92 0.29
N PHE A 110 5.04 -9.18 0.73
CA PHE A 110 5.27 -10.37 -0.09
C PHE A 110 4.01 -10.96 -0.74
N ARG A 111 2.84 -10.32 -0.62
CA ARG A 111 1.55 -10.85 -1.10
C ARG A 111 1.54 -11.32 -2.56
N ASN A 112 2.38 -10.71 -3.41
CA ASN A 112 2.50 -11.04 -4.83
C ASN A 112 3.53 -12.15 -5.14
N SER A 113 4.22 -12.69 -4.13
CA SER A 113 5.30 -13.69 -4.30
C SER A 113 4.83 -15.14 -4.09
N SER A 114 3.54 -15.37 -3.84
CA SER A 114 2.98 -16.67 -3.39
C SER A 114 3.54 -17.19 -2.06
N LEU A 115 4.27 -16.35 -1.31
CA LEU A 115 4.72 -16.65 0.05
C LEU A 115 3.75 -16.08 1.08
N THR A 116 3.50 -16.84 2.14
CA THR A 116 2.77 -16.38 3.32
C THR A 116 3.55 -16.72 4.57
N PHE A 117 3.66 -15.79 5.50
CA PHE A 117 4.41 -15.91 6.74
C PHE A 117 3.47 -16.20 7.89
N ASN A 118 3.63 -17.38 8.50
CA ASN A 118 2.87 -17.80 9.67
C ASN A 118 3.77 -17.72 10.91
N LEU A 119 3.38 -16.94 11.91
CA LEU A 119 4.12 -16.86 13.16
C LEU A 119 3.95 -18.17 13.96
N ALA A 120 5.00 -18.98 13.98
CA ALA A 120 4.98 -20.29 14.63
C ALA A 120 5.28 -20.20 16.13
N GLU A 121 6.29 -19.42 16.52
CA GLU A 121 6.66 -19.25 17.92
C GLU A 121 7.40 -17.93 18.18
N ILE A 122 7.34 -17.46 19.42
CA ILE A 122 8.15 -16.34 19.92
C ILE A 122 8.99 -16.82 21.11
N ASP A 123 10.32 -16.71 21.01
CA ASP A 123 11.26 -16.91 22.13
C ASP A 123 11.79 -15.55 22.60
N ARG A 124 11.97 -15.38 23.91
CA ARG A 124 12.48 -14.13 24.51
C ARG A 124 13.64 -14.40 25.43
N ARG A 125 14.77 -13.73 25.21
CA ARG A 125 15.98 -13.85 26.03
C ARG A 125 16.50 -12.51 26.49
N ILE A 126 16.79 -12.42 27.78
CA ILE A 126 17.59 -11.32 28.33
C ILE A 126 19.06 -11.76 28.28
N ASN A 127 19.81 -11.27 27.30
CA ASN A 127 21.23 -11.53 27.13
C ASN A 127 21.93 -10.30 26.51
N ALA A 128 22.50 -9.47 27.38
CA ALA A 128 23.19 -8.24 26.98
C ALA A 128 24.39 -8.49 26.05
N THR A 129 25.05 -9.66 26.16
CA THR A 129 26.18 -10.00 25.30
C THR A 129 25.71 -10.26 23.88
N TRP A 130 24.67 -11.08 23.69
CA TRP A 130 24.11 -11.31 22.36
C TRP A 130 23.52 -10.02 21.78
N PHE A 131 22.71 -9.30 22.58
CA PHE A 131 22.04 -8.07 22.16
C PHE A 131 22.99 -7.02 21.55
N ARG A 132 24.16 -6.84 22.15
CA ARG A 132 25.12 -5.81 21.71
C ARG A 132 26.12 -6.30 20.68
N ASN A 133 26.51 -7.58 20.75
CA ASN A 133 27.69 -8.07 20.03
C ASN A 133 27.39 -9.02 18.88
N VAL A 134 26.15 -9.49 18.66
CA VAL A 134 25.84 -10.34 17.50
C VAL A 134 26.21 -9.61 16.21
N PHE A 135 27.08 -10.22 15.41
CA PHE A 135 27.46 -9.77 14.09
C PHE A 135 28.13 -10.93 13.35
N GLN A 136 27.87 -11.03 12.05
CA GLN A 136 28.35 -12.03 11.10
C GLN A 136 29.58 -12.82 11.55
N LYS A 137 29.39 -14.11 11.80
CA LYS A 137 30.42 -15.11 12.09
C LYS A 137 31.22 -14.96 13.36
N ASN A 138 30.85 -14.03 14.23
CA ASN A 138 31.47 -13.97 15.54
C ASN A 138 30.90 -15.01 16.53
N LYS A 139 31.52 -15.04 17.70
CA LYS A 139 31.14 -15.95 18.78
C LYS A 139 29.74 -15.68 19.32
N ALA A 140 29.32 -14.41 19.41
CA ALA A 140 28.00 -14.06 19.94
C ALA A 140 26.86 -14.55 19.04
N GLU A 141 27.00 -14.42 17.71
CA GLU A 141 26.07 -15.02 16.75
C GLU A 141 26.06 -16.54 16.90
N SER A 142 27.23 -17.18 16.90
CA SER A 142 27.34 -18.65 16.99
C SER A 142 26.68 -19.21 18.24
N ASP A 143 26.93 -18.59 19.40
CA ASP A 143 26.36 -19.01 20.67
C ASP A 143 24.84 -18.79 20.72
N MET A 144 24.36 -17.68 20.13
CA MET A 144 22.94 -17.34 20.07
C MET A 144 22.16 -18.32 19.19
N VAL A 145 22.60 -18.54 17.94
CA VAL A 145 21.90 -19.43 17.02
C VAL A 145 21.95 -20.88 17.50
N ALA A 146 23.05 -21.32 18.11
CA ALA A 146 23.14 -22.66 18.70
C ALA A 146 22.15 -22.86 19.85
N ALA A 147 21.76 -21.79 20.55
CA ALA A 147 20.81 -21.84 21.65
C ALA A 147 19.34 -21.67 21.20
N LEU A 148 19.10 -20.94 20.11
CA LEU A 148 17.76 -20.45 19.76
C LEU A 148 17.19 -20.99 18.46
N LYS A 149 18.02 -21.38 17.50
CA LYS A 149 17.52 -21.75 16.17
C LYS A 149 16.47 -22.87 16.26
N LYS A 150 15.32 -22.65 15.62
CA LYS A 150 14.18 -23.59 15.61
C LYS A 150 13.81 -24.06 14.22
N GLY A 151 14.01 -23.25 13.19
CA GLY A 151 13.79 -23.66 11.81
C GLY A 151 14.62 -24.90 11.50
N ASN A 152 13.96 -26.03 11.26
CA ASN A 152 14.61 -27.32 11.02
C ASN A 152 14.55 -27.77 9.56
N SER A 153 13.91 -26.95 8.72
CA SER A 153 13.75 -27.08 7.29
C SER A 153 14.34 -25.85 6.60
N SER A 154 14.75 -25.99 5.34
CA SER A 154 15.09 -24.87 4.46
C SER A 154 13.90 -23.98 4.11
N SER A 155 12.69 -24.32 4.59
CA SER A 155 11.45 -23.59 4.39
C SER A 155 10.98 -22.81 5.63
N ASP A 156 11.69 -22.92 6.75
CA ASP A 156 11.36 -22.20 7.98
C ASP A 156 12.30 -20.99 8.14
N LEU A 157 11.77 -19.89 8.67
CA LEU A 157 12.50 -18.64 8.84
C LEU A 157 12.69 -18.34 10.33
N ASP A 158 13.94 -18.22 10.76
CA ASP A 158 14.28 -17.66 12.07
C ASP A 158 14.59 -16.16 11.94
N ILE A 159 13.89 -15.32 12.72
CA ILE A 159 14.16 -13.87 12.82
C ILE A 159 14.72 -13.55 14.20
N TYR A 160 15.86 -12.88 14.28
CA TYR A 160 16.53 -12.49 15.53
C TYR A 160 16.57 -10.97 15.68
N THR A 161 16.10 -10.42 16.80
CA THR A 161 16.21 -8.97 17.06
C THR A 161 17.37 -8.65 18.01
N VAL A 162 18.27 -7.76 17.62
CA VAL A 162 19.43 -7.30 18.42
C VAL A 162 19.61 -5.78 18.27
N ALA A 163 20.66 -5.19 18.84
CA ALA A 163 20.93 -3.74 18.73
C ALA A 163 22.17 -3.38 17.90
N PHE A 164 22.99 -4.37 17.50
CA PHE A 164 24.24 -4.17 16.75
C PHE A 164 25.21 -3.13 17.35
N THR A 165 25.14 -2.88 18.66
CA THR A 165 25.87 -1.78 19.32
C THR A 165 27.38 -1.83 19.08
N ASN A 166 27.95 -3.04 19.06
CA ASN A 166 29.39 -3.26 18.87
C ASN A 166 29.69 -3.91 17.52
N ALA A 167 28.77 -3.86 16.56
CA ALA A 167 29.06 -4.28 15.19
C ALA A 167 30.13 -3.34 14.58
N PRO A 168 31.00 -3.87 13.70
CA PRO A 168 32.05 -3.06 13.06
C PRO A 168 31.47 -2.01 12.09
N LYS A 169 30.23 -2.19 11.63
CA LYS A 169 29.50 -1.30 10.73
C LYS A 169 28.61 -0.35 11.54
N ARG A 170 28.68 0.96 11.25
CA ARG A 170 27.86 1.98 11.92
C ARG A 170 26.52 2.15 11.22
N GLY A 171 25.44 2.22 12.01
CA GLY A 171 24.07 2.45 11.50
C GLY A 171 23.42 1.22 10.86
N LEU A 172 23.92 0.02 11.17
CA LEU A 172 23.38 -1.23 10.67
C LEU A 172 21.93 -1.45 11.09
N LEU A 173 21.07 -1.74 10.11
CA LEU A 173 19.65 -2.03 10.29
C LEU A 173 19.38 -3.54 10.29
N GLY A 174 20.08 -4.31 9.47
CA GLY A 174 19.91 -5.75 9.40
C GLY A 174 20.96 -6.49 8.58
N TYR A 175 20.87 -7.81 8.60
CA TYR A 175 21.47 -8.70 7.60
C TYR A 175 20.74 -10.04 7.56
N ALA A 176 20.93 -10.80 6.48
CA ALA A 176 20.36 -12.12 6.28
C ALA A 176 21.42 -13.10 5.74
N THR A 177 21.03 -14.37 5.69
CA THR A 177 21.73 -15.40 4.94
C THR A 177 20.99 -15.74 3.66
N PHE A 178 21.71 -15.78 2.54
CA PHE A 178 21.14 -16.21 1.28
C PHE A 178 20.82 -17.72 1.23
N PRO A 179 19.81 -18.13 0.44
CA PRO A 179 19.32 -19.51 0.44
C PRO A 179 20.35 -20.50 -0.11
N TRP A 180 21.26 -20.07 -0.99
CA TRP A 180 22.35 -20.91 -1.52
C TRP A 180 23.41 -21.27 -0.47
N TYR A 181 23.45 -20.62 0.68
CA TYR A 181 24.33 -20.98 1.79
C TYR A 181 23.70 -21.96 2.78
N TYR A 182 22.40 -22.26 2.66
CA TYR A 182 21.71 -23.16 3.59
C TYR A 182 22.38 -24.54 3.66
N ALA A 183 22.74 -25.13 2.53
CA ALA A 183 23.34 -26.46 2.49
C ALA A 183 24.71 -26.54 3.19
N SER A 184 25.48 -25.45 3.19
CA SER A 184 26.79 -25.38 3.82
C SER A 184 26.76 -24.81 5.25
N ASN A 185 25.69 -24.11 5.62
CA ASN A 185 25.61 -23.38 6.89
C ASN A 185 24.17 -23.19 7.41
N SER A 186 23.37 -24.25 7.40
CA SER A 186 21.98 -24.21 7.87
C SER A 186 21.85 -23.70 9.30
N ALA A 187 22.83 -23.94 10.17
CA ALA A 187 22.81 -23.52 11.57
C ALA A 187 22.69 -22.01 11.79
N ARG A 188 23.03 -21.20 10.79
CA ARG A 188 22.97 -19.73 10.86
C ARG A 188 21.94 -19.13 9.94
N ASP A 189 21.21 -19.97 9.23
CA ASP A 189 20.16 -19.54 8.33
C ASP A 189 19.10 -18.72 9.08
N GLY A 190 18.84 -17.51 8.58
CA GLY A 190 17.85 -16.61 9.16
C GLY A 190 18.14 -15.13 8.87
N VAL A 191 17.34 -14.29 9.51
CA VAL A 191 17.34 -12.83 9.38
C VAL A 191 17.64 -12.18 10.73
N TYR A 192 18.54 -11.20 10.76
CA TYR A 192 18.98 -10.50 11.96
C TYR A 192 18.64 -9.03 11.82
N LEU A 193 17.83 -8.50 12.75
CA LEU A 193 17.29 -7.15 12.67
C LEU A 193 17.72 -6.32 13.86
N ASN A 194 17.97 -5.05 13.61
CA ASN A 194 18.01 -4.05 14.65
C ASN A 194 16.58 -3.91 15.20
N PHE A 195 16.37 -4.17 16.48
CA PHE A 195 15.04 -4.19 17.09
C PHE A 195 14.24 -2.87 16.89
N ARG A 196 14.96 -1.77 16.64
CA ARG A 196 14.40 -0.43 16.44
C ARG A 196 13.69 -0.24 15.10
N THR A 197 13.98 -1.10 14.12
CA THR A 197 13.40 -1.00 12.76
C THR A 197 12.07 -1.73 12.64
N LEU A 198 11.67 -2.48 13.67
CA LEU A 198 10.34 -3.05 13.76
C LEU A 198 9.28 -1.93 13.89
N PRO A 199 8.05 -2.17 13.42
CA PRO A 199 6.97 -1.20 13.47
C PRO A 199 6.75 -0.67 14.89
N ASN A 200 6.60 0.65 15.01
CA ASN A 200 6.10 1.31 16.22
C ASN A 200 6.94 1.09 17.51
N VAL A 201 8.18 0.62 17.41
CA VAL A 201 9.05 0.39 18.59
C VAL A 201 9.58 1.68 19.19
N LEU A 202 9.95 2.65 18.36
CA LEU A 202 10.41 3.97 18.77
C LEU A 202 9.46 5.05 18.27
N SER A 203 9.17 6.02 19.13
CA SER A 203 8.17 7.09 18.91
C SER A 203 8.50 8.09 17.78
N SER A 204 9.54 7.84 16.98
CA SER A 204 9.97 8.73 15.90
C SER A 204 9.37 8.38 14.53
N GLY A 205 8.60 7.30 14.38
CA GLY A 205 7.78 7.05 13.18
C GLY A 205 8.57 6.82 11.87
N HIS A 206 9.89 6.65 11.92
CA HIS A 206 10.74 6.50 10.73
C HIS A 206 10.84 5.08 10.20
N TYR A 207 10.50 4.06 10.99
CA TYR A 207 10.61 2.66 10.59
C TYR A 207 9.24 1.98 10.67
N THR A 208 8.82 1.41 9.54
CA THR A 208 7.49 0.80 9.33
C THR A 208 7.58 -0.73 9.21
N GLY A 209 8.74 -1.30 9.53
CA GLY A 209 9.03 -2.73 9.40
C GLY A 209 9.62 -3.16 8.06
N LYS A 210 9.97 -2.23 7.16
CA LYS A 210 10.51 -2.54 5.82
C LYS A 210 11.92 -3.12 5.85
N THR A 211 12.71 -2.84 6.88
CA THR A 211 13.99 -3.53 7.07
C THR A 211 13.80 -5.04 7.13
N ALA A 212 12.76 -5.54 7.82
CA ALA A 212 12.51 -6.98 7.82
C ALA A 212 12.14 -7.49 6.42
N THR A 213 11.33 -6.74 5.68
CA THR A 213 10.98 -7.08 4.29
C THR A 213 12.23 -7.19 3.41
N HIS A 214 13.14 -6.21 3.50
CA HIS A 214 14.41 -6.18 2.80
C HIS A 214 15.28 -7.41 3.11
N GLU A 215 15.52 -7.68 4.40
CA GLU A 215 16.37 -8.81 4.81
C GLU A 215 15.73 -10.17 4.48
N VAL A 216 14.41 -10.29 4.56
CA VAL A 216 13.69 -11.49 4.11
C VAL A 216 13.79 -11.65 2.59
N GLY A 217 13.88 -10.55 1.83
CA GLY A 217 14.17 -10.57 0.39
C GLY A 217 15.50 -11.25 0.09
N HIS A 218 16.56 -10.91 0.83
CA HIS A 218 17.84 -11.62 0.74
C HIS A 218 17.74 -13.09 1.16
N TRP A 219 17.03 -13.40 2.25
CA TRP A 219 16.81 -14.79 2.65
C TRP A 219 16.07 -15.61 1.58
N ALA A 220 15.17 -14.97 0.82
CA ALA A 220 14.50 -15.55 -0.33
C ALA A 220 15.36 -15.58 -1.61
N GLY A 221 16.50 -14.88 -1.64
CA GLY A 221 17.47 -14.92 -2.72
C GLY A 221 17.57 -13.67 -3.60
N LEU A 222 16.94 -12.55 -3.23
CA LEU A 222 17.04 -11.28 -3.97
C LEU A 222 18.33 -10.54 -3.64
N LEU A 223 19.01 -10.03 -4.66
CA LEU A 223 20.15 -9.11 -4.50
C LEU A 223 19.65 -7.67 -4.29
N HIS A 224 20.55 -6.77 -3.92
CA HIS A 224 20.20 -5.35 -3.99
C HIS A 224 20.00 -4.93 -5.44
N THR A 225 19.12 -3.97 -5.68
CA THR A 225 18.83 -3.43 -7.02
C THR A 225 20.04 -2.77 -7.68
N PHE A 226 20.97 -2.26 -6.86
CA PHE A 226 22.24 -1.64 -7.28
C PHE A 226 23.43 -2.63 -7.27
N ASP A 227 23.21 -3.91 -6.97
CA ASP A 227 24.30 -4.90 -7.03
C ASP A 227 24.73 -5.12 -8.49
N THR A 228 26.04 -5.19 -8.72
CA THR A 228 26.62 -5.51 -10.04
C THR A 228 27.64 -6.63 -9.87
N ALA A 229 27.99 -7.37 -10.94
CA ALA A 229 28.91 -8.52 -10.82
C ALA A 229 30.23 -8.24 -10.09
N ASN A 230 30.73 -6.99 -10.15
CA ASN A 230 32.00 -6.58 -9.58
C ASN A 230 31.93 -5.24 -8.80
N HIS A 231 30.73 -4.74 -8.44
CA HIS A 231 30.50 -3.43 -7.78
C HIS A 231 31.22 -2.24 -8.45
N THR A 232 31.42 -2.31 -9.76
CA THR A 232 32.28 -1.39 -10.52
C THR A 232 31.75 -1.06 -11.93
N SER A 233 30.72 -1.76 -12.41
CA SER A 233 30.12 -1.58 -13.74
C SER A 233 28.63 -1.34 -13.56
N TYR A 234 28.31 -0.11 -13.19
CA TYR A 234 26.94 0.37 -12.99
C TYR A 234 26.32 0.72 -14.35
N CYS A 235 25.01 0.51 -14.50
CA CYS A 235 24.28 0.70 -15.77
C CYS A 235 24.76 -0.22 -16.91
N ASP A 236 24.98 -1.50 -16.61
CA ASP A 236 25.22 -2.53 -17.61
C ASP A 236 24.07 -3.55 -17.55
N ALA A 237 23.16 -3.48 -18.53
CA ALA A 237 21.97 -4.31 -18.67
C ALA A 237 22.24 -5.83 -18.65
N VAL A 238 23.51 -6.26 -18.74
CA VAL A 238 23.90 -7.67 -18.69
C VAL A 238 24.04 -8.19 -17.26
N VAL A 239 24.21 -7.34 -16.22
CA VAL A 239 24.76 -7.80 -14.92
C VAL A 239 24.22 -7.13 -13.64
N GLY A 240 22.99 -6.58 -13.64
CA GLY A 240 22.33 -5.93 -12.48
C GLY A 240 22.01 -6.83 -11.27
N ASP A 241 20.78 -6.83 -10.75
CA ASP A 241 20.38 -7.65 -9.58
C ASP A 241 20.01 -9.11 -9.93
N MET A 242 20.15 -9.50 -11.21
CA MET A 242 19.76 -10.80 -11.78
C MET A 242 18.24 -11.03 -11.86
N VAL A 243 17.46 -9.94 -11.78
CA VAL A 243 16.01 -9.93 -11.97
C VAL A 243 15.71 -9.18 -13.27
N GLU A 244 14.92 -9.81 -14.15
CA GLU A 244 14.72 -9.34 -15.53
C GLU A 244 13.97 -8.00 -15.60
N ASP A 245 13.08 -7.74 -14.65
CA ASP A 245 12.18 -6.59 -14.61
C ASP A 245 12.60 -5.50 -13.62
N THR A 246 13.79 -5.57 -13.04
CA THR A 246 14.34 -4.49 -12.21
C THR A 246 15.10 -3.47 -13.09
N PRO A 247 14.69 -2.18 -13.13
CA PRO A 247 15.46 -1.13 -13.80
C PRO A 247 16.89 -1.02 -13.26
N GLN A 248 17.83 -0.63 -14.12
CA GLN A 248 19.22 -0.44 -13.69
C GLN A 248 19.38 0.84 -12.87
N GLU A 249 20.23 0.79 -11.85
CA GLU A 249 20.66 1.98 -11.11
C GLU A 249 22.16 1.95 -10.82
N ASN A 250 22.70 3.15 -10.63
CA ASN A 250 24.09 3.41 -10.29
C ASN A 250 24.20 3.81 -8.83
N GLY A 251 24.21 2.78 -7.99
CA GLY A 251 24.29 2.90 -6.53
C GLY A 251 22.93 3.17 -5.88
N TYR A 252 22.86 2.84 -4.61
CA TYR A 252 21.64 2.95 -3.82
C TYR A 252 21.12 4.38 -3.69
N ALA A 253 19.80 4.54 -3.56
CA ALA A 253 19.23 5.83 -3.21
C ALA A 253 19.28 6.10 -1.69
N THR A 254 19.36 7.37 -1.33
CA THR A 254 19.22 7.84 0.06
C THR A 254 18.10 8.85 0.14
N GLY A 255 17.30 8.81 1.20
CA GLY A 255 16.09 9.62 1.28
C GLY A 255 15.03 9.12 0.31
N CYS A 256 14.37 10.05 -0.39
CA CYS A 256 13.38 9.74 -1.41
C CYS A 256 13.53 10.53 -2.72
N PRO A 257 14.55 10.22 -3.53
CA PRO A 257 14.86 10.99 -4.73
C PRO A 257 13.92 10.58 -5.89
N ARG A 258 12.66 11.00 -5.84
CA ARG A 258 11.64 10.71 -6.87
C ARG A 258 12.12 11.13 -8.27
N GLY A 259 11.98 10.23 -9.24
CA GLY A 259 12.41 10.45 -10.62
C GLY A 259 13.92 10.41 -10.83
N ARG A 260 14.69 9.87 -9.87
CA ARG A 260 16.12 9.61 -10.06
C ARG A 260 16.30 8.62 -11.21
N ASP A 261 17.11 9.02 -12.17
CA ASP A 261 17.55 8.19 -13.29
C ASP A 261 19.06 8.32 -13.38
N SER A 262 19.73 7.35 -12.76
CA SER A 262 21.19 7.29 -12.73
C SER A 262 21.76 6.49 -13.89
N CYS A 263 20.90 5.81 -14.66
CA CYS A 263 21.20 5.01 -15.84
C CYS A 263 20.35 5.42 -17.06
N PRO A 264 20.46 6.67 -17.56
CA PRO A 264 19.52 7.24 -18.55
C PRO A 264 19.58 6.63 -19.95
N ASN A 265 20.54 5.72 -20.20
CA ASN A 265 20.63 4.98 -21.45
C ASN A 265 19.93 3.61 -21.38
N ASP A 266 19.53 3.19 -20.18
CA ASP A 266 18.77 1.97 -19.93
C ASP A 266 17.28 2.33 -19.70
N PRO A 267 16.34 1.43 -19.97
CA PRO A 267 14.92 1.69 -19.73
C PRO A 267 14.57 1.77 -18.23
N GLY A 268 13.77 2.78 -17.86
CA GLY A 268 13.19 2.92 -16.52
C GLY A 268 13.92 3.94 -15.62
N PHE A 269 13.28 4.33 -14.52
CA PHE A 269 13.89 5.13 -13.46
C PHE A 269 14.53 4.20 -12.42
N ASP A 270 15.45 4.74 -11.60
CA ASP A 270 16.03 4.01 -10.47
C ASP A 270 14.88 3.45 -9.59
N PRO A 271 14.96 2.17 -9.16
CA PRO A 271 13.88 1.50 -8.44
C PRO A 271 13.85 1.89 -6.96
N ILE A 272 13.74 3.19 -6.66
CA ILE A 272 13.78 3.77 -5.29
C ILE A 272 12.62 3.30 -4.39
N GLU A 273 11.59 2.67 -4.97
CA GLU A 273 10.44 2.08 -4.26
C GLU A 273 10.52 0.55 -4.19
N ASN A 274 11.65 -0.04 -4.59
CA ASN A 274 11.92 -1.46 -4.43
C ASN A 274 12.50 -1.72 -3.05
N PHE A 275 11.98 -2.73 -2.33
CA PHE A 275 12.44 -3.06 -0.99
C PHE A 275 13.91 -3.44 -0.92
N MET A 276 14.53 -3.80 -2.04
CA MET A 276 15.95 -4.15 -2.13
C MET A 276 16.87 -2.94 -2.41
N ASP A 277 16.34 -1.72 -2.47
CA ASP A 277 17.11 -0.48 -2.43
C ASP A 277 17.28 0.04 -0.98
N TYR A 278 18.12 1.07 -0.76
CA TYR A 278 18.32 1.71 0.55
C TYR A 278 17.49 2.97 0.77
N SER A 279 16.57 3.31 -0.13
CA SER A 279 15.62 4.41 0.06
C SER A 279 14.91 4.35 1.41
N ASP A 280 14.51 5.53 1.92
CA ASP A 280 13.84 5.61 3.22
C ASP A 280 12.45 4.97 3.17
N ASP A 281 11.98 4.40 4.28
CA ASP A 281 10.63 3.82 4.42
C ASP A 281 9.52 4.77 3.93
N SER A 282 9.74 6.09 3.99
CA SER A 282 8.80 7.11 3.50
C SER A 282 8.63 7.12 1.98
N CYS A 283 9.54 6.54 1.20
CA CYS A 283 9.33 6.29 -0.22
C CYS A 283 8.26 5.24 -0.49
N PHE A 284 8.14 4.30 0.43
CA PHE A 284 7.17 3.22 0.37
C PHE A 284 5.85 3.60 1.05
N ALA A 285 5.78 4.81 1.60
CA ALA A 285 4.60 5.33 2.28
C ALA A 285 3.64 5.98 1.27
N THR A 286 2.53 5.30 1.00
CA THR A 286 1.25 5.99 0.91
C THR A 286 0.96 6.61 2.28
N ILE A 287 0.55 7.88 2.30
CA ILE A 287 0.55 8.75 3.48
C ILE A 287 -0.16 8.09 4.68
N LEU A 288 0.59 7.78 5.74
CA LEU A 288 0.06 7.24 6.99
C LEU A 288 0.99 7.62 8.15
N ALA A 289 1.05 8.91 8.47
CA ALA A 289 1.78 9.40 9.63
C ALA A 289 0.86 9.50 10.85
N LEU A 290 0.85 8.45 11.68
CA LEU A 290 0.23 8.42 13.01
C LEU A 290 1.07 9.25 14.00
N VAL A 291 0.52 10.33 14.55
CA VAL A 291 0.92 10.84 15.87
C VAL A 291 -0.20 10.50 16.85
N SER A 292 0.05 9.49 17.67
CA SER A 292 -0.81 9.11 18.79
C SER A 292 -0.88 10.24 19.82
N ILE A 293 -2.02 10.91 19.88
CA ILE A 293 -2.55 11.47 21.12
C ILE A 293 -3.88 10.77 21.35
N VAL A 294 -3.97 9.99 22.42
CA VAL A 294 -5.24 9.48 22.93
C VAL A 294 -5.88 10.60 23.75
N PRO A 295 -7.08 11.09 23.41
CA PRO A 295 -8.01 11.58 24.40
C PRO A 295 -9.13 10.55 24.61
N LEU A 296 -9.37 10.30 25.90
CA LEU A 296 -10.51 9.60 26.45
C LEU A 296 -11.84 10.22 25.99
N TYR A 297 -12.72 9.35 25.48
CA TYR A 297 -14.20 9.41 25.41
C TYR A 297 -14.88 10.69 24.88
N THR A 298 -15.61 10.57 23.77
CA THR A 298 -17.09 10.49 23.79
C THR A 298 -17.58 9.92 22.45
N VAL A 299 -18.48 8.94 22.51
CA VAL A 299 -19.18 8.37 21.35
C VAL A 299 -20.16 9.43 20.85
N ASN A 300 -19.78 10.21 19.84
CA ASN A 300 -20.68 11.09 19.10
C ASN A 300 -20.62 10.64 17.64
N GLY A 301 -21.77 10.15 17.16
CA GLY A 301 -21.86 9.32 15.95
C GLY A 301 -21.33 9.94 14.66
N ALA A 302 -21.10 9.06 13.69
CA ALA A 302 -20.47 9.30 12.38
C ALA A 302 -21.02 10.48 11.54
N LEU A 303 -22.13 11.11 11.94
CA LEU A 303 -22.69 12.30 11.29
C LEU A 303 -22.01 13.62 11.69
N THR A 304 -21.29 13.69 12.82
CA THR A 304 -20.69 14.95 13.30
C THR A 304 -19.22 15.14 12.91
N ASP A 305 -18.60 14.13 12.28
CA ASP A 305 -17.15 14.08 12.02
C ASP A 305 -16.80 14.22 10.53
N PHE A 306 -17.61 14.93 9.75
CA PHE A 306 -17.26 15.30 8.39
C PHE A 306 -16.64 16.70 8.36
N THR A 307 -15.30 16.74 8.36
CA THR A 307 -14.52 17.91 7.93
C THR A 307 -14.09 17.69 6.48
N PRO A 308 -14.38 18.60 5.54
CA PRO A 308 -13.86 18.49 4.17
C PRO A 308 -12.33 18.39 4.19
N GLY A 309 -11.79 17.27 3.73
CA GLY A 309 -10.36 16.99 3.59
C GLY A 309 -9.93 16.95 2.12
N LEU A 310 -8.62 16.92 1.88
CA LEU A 310 -8.02 16.78 0.55
C LEU A 310 -8.17 15.35 -0.01
N ASP A 311 -8.23 14.33 0.86
CA ASP A 311 -8.23 12.92 0.45
C ASP A 311 -9.64 12.33 0.48
N ARG A 312 -10.37 12.50 -0.64
CA ARG A 312 -11.73 11.97 -0.82
C ARG A 312 -11.75 10.48 -1.15
N CYS A 313 -10.72 9.98 -1.82
CA CYS A 313 -10.59 8.60 -2.26
C CYS A 313 -9.25 8.02 -1.76
N ALA A 314 -9.26 6.74 -1.35
CA ALA A 314 -8.08 5.98 -0.94
C ALA A 314 -7.71 4.87 -1.94
N THR A 315 -8.22 4.94 -3.17
CA THR A 315 -7.83 4.04 -4.24
C THR A 315 -6.39 4.31 -4.66
N GLU A 316 -5.49 3.36 -4.42
CA GLU A 316 -4.07 3.47 -4.77
C GLU A 316 -3.84 3.10 -6.24
N ALA A 317 -3.53 4.08 -7.08
CA ALA A 317 -3.17 3.84 -8.48
C ALA A 317 -1.85 3.06 -8.61
N PRO A 318 -1.72 2.17 -9.62
CA PRO A 318 -0.45 1.51 -9.90
C PRO A 318 0.58 2.55 -10.36
N ILE A 319 1.80 2.44 -9.86
CA ILE A 319 2.97 3.26 -10.24
C ILE A 319 4.12 2.37 -10.74
N GLY A 320 5.17 3.00 -11.29
CA GLY A 320 6.36 2.33 -11.79
C GLY A 320 6.06 1.17 -12.76
N HIS A 321 6.82 0.08 -12.63
CA HIS A 321 6.75 -1.08 -13.53
C HIS A 321 5.37 -1.78 -13.50
N ASN A 322 4.67 -1.78 -12.36
CA ASN A 322 3.31 -2.31 -12.28
C ASN A 322 2.38 -1.58 -13.24
N ARG A 323 2.47 -0.24 -13.25
CA ARG A 323 1.69 0.60 -14.16
C ARG A 323 2.05 0.31 -15.61
N GLU A 324 3.33 0.27 -15.94
CA GLU A 324 3.79 0.03 -17.31
C GLU A 324 3.29 -1.31 -17.86
N ARG A 325 3.35 -2.37 -17.06
CA ARG A 325 2.83 -3.69 -17.41
C ARG A 325 1.32 -3.68 -17.66
N ILE A 326 0.55 -3.00 -16.79
CA ILE A 326 -0.90 -2.87 -16.93
C ILE A 326 -1.22 -2.09 -18.22
N GLU A 327 -0.58 -0.95 -18.44
CA GLU A 327 -0.82 -0.12 -19.63
C GLU A 327 -0.42 -0.83 -20.92
N ALA A 328 0.68 -1.59 -20.92
CA ALA A 328 1.07 -2.42 -22.06
C ALA A 328 0.00 -3.49 -22.37
N SER A 329 -0.55 -4.12 -21.33
CA SER A 329 -1.63 -5.10 -21.44
C SER A 329 -2.90 -4.49 -22.04
N ILE A 330 -3.35 -3.35 -21.51
CA ILE A 330 -4.53 -2.61 -21.98
C ILE A 330 -4.33 -2.16 -23.43
N LYS A 331 -3.16 -1.63 -23.77
CA LYS A 331 -2.82 -1.21 -25.13
C LYS A 331 -2.87 -2.38 -26.11
N ALA A 332 -2.32 -3.54 -25.75
CA ALA A 332 -2.36 -4.75 -26.57
C ALA A 332 -3.79 -5.24 -26.79
N HIS A 333 -4.61 -5.22 -25.74
CA HIS A 333 -6.03 -5.59 -25.81
C HIS A 333 -6.82 -4.63 -26.74
N ARG A 334 -6.63 -3.32 -26.57
CA ARG A 334 -7.24 -2.30 -27.43
C ARG A 334 -6.85 -2.45 -28.90
N ALA A 335 -5.58 -2.73 -29.17
CA ALA A 335 -5.10 -2.96 -30.53
C ALA A 335 -5.75 -4.20 -31.18
N LYS A 336 -5.90 -5.30 -30.42
CA LYS A 336 -6.56 -6.52 -30.88
C LYS A 336 -8.03 -6.31 -31.25
N ASN A 337 -8.71 -5.39 -30.54
CA ASN A 337 -10.13 -5.11 -30.69
C ASN A 337 -10.44 -3.86 -31.53
N ASN A 338 -9.45 -3.28 -32.22
CA ASN A 338 -9.59 -2.05 -33.04
C ASN A 338 -10.09 -0.82 -32.25
N LEU A 339 -9.72 -0.71 -30.97
CA LEU A 339 -10.06 0.40 -30.06
C LEU A 339 -8.89 1.38 -29.86
N ALA A 340 -8.12 1.60 -30.93
CA ALA A 340 -6.98 2.53 -30.92
C ALA A 340 -7.43 4.00 -30.80
N THR A 341 -8.62 4.32 -31.33
CA THR A 341 -9.25 5.64 -31.18
C THR A 341 -10.37 5.59 -30.16
N CYS A 342 -10.70 6.74 -29.59
CA CYS A 342 -11.80 6.85 -28.64
C CYS A 342 -13.12 6.61 -29.37
N ASN A 343 -13.74 5.48 -29.06
CA ASN A 343 -14.98 5.01 -29.67
C ASN A 343 -16.01 4.87 -28.54
N THR A 344 -17.26 5.25 -28.80
CA THR A 344 -18.37 5.14 -27.84
C THR A 344 -19.43 4.13 -28.27
N ALA A 345 -19.23 3.46 -29.42
CA ALA A 345 -20.12 2.42 -29.92
C ALA A 345 -19.76 1.05 -29.32
N PHE A 346 -20.22 0.83 -28.09
CA PHE A 346 -20.10 -0.45 -27.37
C PHE A 346 -21.44 -1.17 -27.30
N ASN A 347 -21.42 -2.50 -27.22
CA ASN A 347 -22.61 -3.26 -26.88
C ASN A 347 -23.04 -2.89 -25.45
N LYS A 348 -24.35 -2.82 -25.23
CA LYS A 348 -24.86 -2.56 -23.89
C LYS A 348 -24.60 -3.77 -23.00
N ALA A 349 -24.09 -3.53 -21.80
CA ALA A 349 -23.89 -4.55 -20.78
C ALA A 349 -24.59 -4.14 -19.47
N THR A 350 -25.09 -5.14 -18.74
CA THR A 350 -25.67 -4.93 -17.42
C THR A 350 -24.80 -5.58 -16.36
N ILE A 351 -24.31 -4.76 -15.44
CA ILE A 351 -23.54 -5.15 -14.27
C ILE A 351 -24.53 -5.45 -13.15
N ASN A 352 -24.46 -6.65 -12.58
CA ASN A 352 -25.19 -6.94 -11.36
C ASN A 352 -24.52 -6.24 -10.19
N VAL A 353 -25.32 -5.66 -9.30
CA VAL A 353 -24.85 -5.01 -8.09
C VAL A 353 -25.35 -5.77 -6.87
N TYR A 354 -24.42 -6.19 -6.02
CA TYR A 354 -24.68 -6.70 -4.68
C TYR A 354 -24.33 -5.60 -3.69
N PHE A 355 -25.30 -5.20 -2.86
CA PHE A 355 -25.15 -4.07 -1.97
C PHE A 355 -25.11 -4.52 -0.51
N HIS A 356 -24.00 -4.27 0.16
CA HIS A 356 -23.71 -4.71 1.52
C HIS A 356 -23.75 -3.52 2.47
N VAL A 357 -24.76 -3.45 3.33
CA VAL A 357 -24.87 -2.39 4.33
C VAL A 357 -24.24 -2.84 5.63
N ILE A 358 -23.10 -2.25 5.99
CA ILE A 358 -22.47 -2.45 7.30
C ILE A 358 -22.88 -1.29 8.20
N ALA A 359 -23.35 -1.63 9.39
CA ALA A 359 -23.81 -0.68 10.40
C ALA A 359 -23.37 -1.10 11.80
N GLU A 360 -23.24 -0.14 12.72
CA GLU A 360 -23.00 -0.41 14.14
C GLU A 360 -24.31 -0.54 14.96
N GLY A 361 -25.46 -0.28 14.32
CA GLY A 361 -26.78 -0.21 14.95
C GLY A 361 -27.90 -0.20 13.92
N ASN A 362 -29.15 -0.12 14.39
CA ASN A 362 -30.34 -0.27 13.53
C ASN A 362 -30.93 1.07 13.04
N ASP A 363 -30.21 2.18 13.22
CA ASP A 363 -30.65 3.50 12.77
C ASP A 363 -29.68 4.11 11.75
N LEU A 364 -30.14 5.17 11.09
CA LEU A 364 -29.36 5.84 10.05
C LEU A 364 -28.04 6.42 10.59
N LYS A 365 -27.99 6.89 11.85
CA LYS A 365 -26.76 7.49 12.41
C LYS A 365 -25.66 6.45 12.57
N SER A 366 -26.06 5.21 12.83
CA SER A 366 -25.21 4.05 12.93
C SER A 366 -24.96 3.34 11.58
N GLY A 367 -25.29 3.97 10.44
CA GLY A 367 -25.01 3.43 9.11
C GLY A 367 -26.13 2.58 8.50
N MET A 368 -27.26 2.37 9.18
CA MET A 368 -28.37 1.60 8.64
C MET A 368 -29.18 2.42 7.62
N ILE A 369 -28.70 2.49 6.39
CA ILE A 369 -29.34 3.21 5.26
C ILE A 369 -30.57 2.47 4.73
N SER A 370 -31.58 3.16 4.21
CA SER A 370 -32.77 2.50 3.65
C SER A 370 -32.56 1.99 2.22
N ASP A 371 -33.38 1.02 1.78
CA ASP A 371 -33.38 0.55 0.39
C ASP A 371 -33.68 1.67 -0.62
N ALA A 372 -34.45 2.70 -0.21
CA ALA A 372 -34.74 3.85 -1.07
C ALA A 372 -33.47 4.65 -1.40
N VAL A 373 -32.55 4.79 -0.44
CA VAL A 373 -31.24 5.44 -0.66
C VAL A 373 -30.38 4.60 -1.59
N ILE A 374 -30.38 3.28 -1.40
CA ILE A 374 -29.64 2.35 -2.25
C ILE A 374 -30.15 2.43 -3.70
N ASN A 375 -31.46 2.33 -3.90
CA ASN A 375 -32.07 2.47 -5.24
C ASN A 375 -31.73 3.83 -5.87
N GLN A 376 -31.75 4.92 -5.09
CA GLN A 376 -31.34 6.22 -5.59
C GLN A 376 -29.87 6.26 -6.02
N GLN A 377 -28.97 5.59 -5.29
CA GLN A 377 -27.58 5.47 -5.72
C GLN A 377 -27.44 4.68 -7.03
N ILE A 378 -28.22 3.60 -7.20
CA ILE A 378 -28.27 2.85 -8.46
C ILE A 378 -28.76 3.73 -9.61
N ASP A 379 -29.77 4.58 -9.38
CA ASP A 379 -30.26 5.55 -10.37
C ASP A 379 -29.19 6.58 -10.75
N VAL A 380 -28.46 7.11 -9.76
CA VAL A 380 -27.33 8.04 -10.00
C VAL A 380 -26.25 7.38 -10.85
N MET A 381 -25.84 6.14 -10.53
CA MET A 381 -24.84 5.44 -11.34
C MET A 381 -25.35 5.15 -12.75
N ASN A 382 -26.61 4.73 -12.93
CA ASN A 382 -27.18 4.50 -14.25
C ASN A 382 -27.25 5.79 -15.09
N HIS A 383 -27.55 6.93 -14.46
CA HIS A 383 -27.51 8.23 -15.11
C HIS A 383 -26.09 8.62 -15.54
N ASP A 384 -25.12 8.49 -14.64
CA ASP A 384 -23.75 8.95 -14.86
C ASP A 384 -23.00 8.09 -15.89
N PHE A 385 -23.26 6.79 -15.89
CA PHE A 385 -22.68 5.85 -16.85
C PHE A 385 -23.49 5.69 -18.14
N GLN A 386 -24.58 6.43 -18.36
CA GLN A 386 -25.49 6.23 -19.50
C GLN A 386 -24.80 6.25 -20.88
N ASN A 387 -23.71 7.01 -21.01
CA ASN A 387 -22.92 7.14 -22.25
C ASN A 387 -21.84 6.06 -22.41
N SER A 388 -21.63 5.22 -21.39
CA SER A 388 -20.61 4.17 -21.42
C SER A 388 -21.10 2.86 -22.05
N GLY A 389 -22.41 2.68 -22.17
CA GLY A 389 -23.03 1.39 -22.51
C GLY A 389 -23.18 0.43 -21.32
N LEU A 390 -22.70 0.80 -20.12
CA LEU A 390 -22.95 0.06 -18.88
C LEU A 390 -24.27 0.49 -18.24
N THR A 391 -24.95 -0.49 -17.65
CA THR A 391 -26.13 -0.30 -16.80
C THR A 391 -25.94 -1.12 -15.52
N PHE A 392 -26.43 -0.63 -14.40
CA PHE A 392 -26.31 -1.27 -13.10
C PHE A 392 -27.67 -1.77 -12.64
N ARG A 393 -27.74 -3.06 -12.32
CA ARG A 393 -28.94 -3.73 -11.83
C ARG A 393 -28.69 -4.24 -10.43
N LEU A 394 -29.40 -3.68 -9.45
CA LEU A 394 -29.41 -4.19 -8.09
C LEU A 394 -29.99 -5.61 -8.07
N VAL A 395 -29.20 -6.57 -7.60
CA VAL A 395 -29.59 -7.98 -7.49
C VAL A 395 -29.97 -8.35 -6.07
N ASP A 396 -29.21 -7.87 -5.09
CA ASP A 396 -29.43 -8.21 -3.69
C ASP A 396 -28.97 -7.08 -2.76
N ILE A 397 -29.61 -6.99 -1.60
CA ILE A 397 -29.18 -6.14 -0.48
C ILE A 397 -29.05 -7.04 0.75
N ASP A 398 -27.89 -7.03 1.39
CA ASP A 398 -27.74 -7.57 2.73
C ASP A 398 -27.27 -6.51 3.73
N ARG A 399 -27.50 -6.78 5.01
CA ARG A 399 -27.33 -5.84 6.10
C ARG A 399 -26.66 -6.54 7.25
N THR A 400 -25.51 -6.04 7.68
CA THR A 400 -24.72 -6.62 8.75
C THR A 400 -24.51 -5.61 9.86
N ILE A 401 -24.93 -5.97 11.08
CA ILE A 401 -24.58 -5.23 12.29
C ILE A 401 -23.21 -5.72 12.76
N ASN A 402 -22.17 -4.93 12.49
CA ASN A 402 -20.81 -5.20 12.95
C ASN A 402 -20.08 -3.87 13.17
N SER A 403 -19.93 -3.48 14.43
CA SER A 403 -19.30 -2.20 14.81
C SER A 403 -17.82 -2.12 14.45
N VAL A 404 -17.11 -3.27 14.42
CA VAL A 404 -15.70 -3.33 14.00
C VAL A 404 -15.61 -3.05 12.51
N TRP A 405 -16.39 -3.72 11.68
CA TRP A 405 -16.39 -3.43 10.24
C TRP A 405 -16.87 -2.01 9.94
N PHE A 406 -17.87 -1.52 10.67
CA PHE A 406 -18.37 -0.17 10.47
C PHE A 406 -17.33 0.92 10.78
N SER A 407 -16.56 0.72 11.85
CA SER A 407 -15.63 1.74 12.36
C SER A 407 -14.22 1.61 11.78
N ASP A 408 -13.73 0.37 11.65
CA ASP A 408 -12.31 0.07 11.49
C ASP A 408 -11.94 -0.43 10.08
N VAL A 409 -12.90 -0.63 9.16
CA VAL A 409 -12.57 -0.94 7.76
C VAL A 409 -11.77 0.20 7.15
N ASP A 410 -10.65 -0.15 6.55
CA ASP A 410 -9.76 0.76 5.82
C ASP A 410 -9.09 -0.05 4.70
N SER A 411 -8.59 0.65 3.67
CA SER A 411 -8.01 0.01 2.49
C SER A 411 -6.91 -0.97 2.87
N ARG A 412 -6.98 -2.20 2.35
CA ARG A 412 -6.01 -3.29 2.55
C ARG A 412 -5.79 -3.74 4.00
N ASN A 413 -6.70 -3.44 4.92
CA ASN A 413 -6.58 -3.89 6.32
C ASN A 413 -7.31 -5.22 6.61
N GLN A 414 -7.16 -5.74 7.84
CA GLN A 414 -7.78 -7.02 8.22
C GLN A 414 -9.31 -6.94 8.27
N ALA A 415 -9.88 -5.83 8.77
CA ALA A 415 -11.33 -5.67 8.86
C ALA A 415 -11.99 -5.68 7.46
N GLU A 416 -11.38 -5.04 6.46
CA GLU A 416 -11.77 -5.15 5.06
C GLU A 416 -11.73 -6.60 4.58
N SER A 417 -10.60 -7.27 4.82
CA SER A 417 -10.39 -8.67 4.41
C SER A 417 -11.51 -9.58 4.92
N ASP A 418 -11.83 -9.47 6.21
CA ASP A 418 -12.84 -10.28 6.88
C ASP A 418 -14.25 -9.95 6.38
N MET A 419 -14.55 -8.66 6.18
CA MET A 419 -15.84 -8.20 5.66
C MET A 419 -16.08 -8.73 4.25
N MET A 420 -15.13 -8.53 3.34
CA MET A 420 -15.28 -8.92 1.94
C MET A 420 -15.28 -10.45 1.78
N ALA A 421 -14.43 -11.17 2.53
CA ALA A 421 -14.45 -12.64 2.53
C ALA A 421 -15.79 -13.21 3.01
N ALA A 422 -16.47 -12.53 3.92
CA ALA A 422 -17.77 -12.97 4.44
C ALA A 422 -18.95 -12.62 3.53
N LEU A 423 -18.87 -11.49 2.81
CA LEU A 423 -20.04 -10.88 2.18
C LEU A 423 -20.02 -10.91 0.65
N ARG A 424 -18.85 -10.94 0.00
CA ARG A 424 -18.73 -10.83 -1.46
C ARG A 424 -19.58 -11.88 -2.18
N LYS A 425 -20.30 -11.44 -3.21
CA LYS A 425 -21.16 -12.27 -4.08
C LYS A 425 -20.81 -12.08 -5.55
N GLY A 426 -21.15 -13.09 -6.36
CA GLY A 426 -20.95 -13.03 -7.81
C GLY A 426 -19.52 -13.29 -8.28
N GLY A 427 -19.30 -13.08 -9.58
CA GLY A 427 -18.03 -13.29 -10.27
C GLY A 427 -17.33 -11.99 -10.69
N GLU A 428 -16.49 -12.08 -11.71
CA GLU A 428 -15.60 -11.01 -12.19
C GLU A 428 -16.32 -9.79 -12.78
N GLY A 429 -17.49 -10.01 -13.37
CA GLY A 429 -18.36 -8.97 -13.94
C GLY A 429 -19.45 -8.45 -13.00
N ASP A 430 -19.48 -8.91 -11.75
CA ASP A 430 -20.47 -8.50 -10.74
C ASP A 430 -19.84 -7.51 -9.75
N LEU A 431 -20.52 -6.38 -9.51
CA LEU A 431 -20.06 -5.31 -8.63
C LEU A 431 -20.58 -5.52 -7.20
N ASN A 432 -19.67 -5.51 -6.23
CA ASN A 432 -20.00 -5.51 -4.80
C ASN A 432 -19.74 -4.11 -4.24
N ILE A 433 -20.75 -3.48 -3.63
CA ILE A 433 -20.65 -2.18 -2.96
C ILE A 433 -20.87 -2.36 -1.46
N TYR A 434 -19.92 -1.93 -0.64
CA TYR A 434 -19.98 -1.99 0.82
C TYR A 434 -20.11 -0.59 1.41
N THR A 435 -21.06 -0.37 2.31
CA THR A 435 -21.15 0.92 3.04
C THR A 435 -20.67 0.80 4.46
N VAL A 436 -19.74 1.65 4.88
CA VAL A 436 -19.15 1.70 6.23
C VAL A 436 -19.14 3.13 6.79
N GLY A 437 -18.68 3.30 8.03
CA GLY A 437 -18.61 4.58 8.73
C GLY A 437 -17.29 5.34 8.60
N PHE A 438 -16.18 4.61 8.39
CA PHE A 438 -14.80 5.13 8.41
C PHE A 438 -14.48 5.95 9.68
N VAL A 439 -14.94 5.48 10.84
CA VAL A 439 -14.78 6.20 12.12
C VAL A 439 -13.32 6.25 12.56
N ASN A 440 -12.60 5.14 12.40
CA ASN A 440 -11.20 5.00 12.78
C ASN A 440 -10.28 4.84 11.56
N SER A 441 -10.71 5.33 10.39
CA SER A 441 -9.86 5.32 9.19
C SER A 441 -8.63 6.20 9.42
N ASN A 442 -7.51 5.76 8.86
CA ASN A 442 -6.27 6.52 8.90
C ASN A 442 -6.28 7.72 7.94
N THR A 443 -7.25 7.76 7.02
CA THR A 443 -7.41 8.82 6.03
C THR A 443 -8.53 9.76 6.47
N GLN A 444 -8.15 10.97 6.91
CA GLN A 444 -9.11 11.95 7.37
C GLN A 444 -9.99 12.45 6.22
N GLY A 445 -11.31 12.29 6.36
CA GLY A 445 -12.28 12.78 5.36
C GLY A 445 -12.55 11.81 4.21
N LEU A 446 -12.06 10.56 4.31
CA LEU A 446 -12.26 9.50 3.31
C LEU A 446 -13.75 9.30 2.99
N LEU A 447 -14.07 9.26 1.69
CA LEU A 447 -15.41 8.99 1.18
C LEU A 447 -15.53 7.61 0.57
N GLY A 448 -14.47 7.05 0.01
CA GLY A 448 -14.48 5.71 -0.54
C GLY A 448 -13.14 5.23 -1.09
N TYR A 449 -13.12 3.99 -1.53
CA TYR A 449 -12.05 3.41 -2.33
C TYR A 449 -12.58 2.22 -3.13
N ALA A 450 -11.81 1.77 -4.11
CA ALA A 450 -12.11 0.63 -4.96
C ALA A 450 -10.87 -0.22 -5.23
N THR A 451 -11.10 -1.46 -5.67
CA THR A 451 -10.08 -2.27 -6.33
C THR A 451 -10.13 -2.06 -7.83
N PHE A 452 -8.98 -2.07 -8.50
CA PHE A 452 -8.93 -1.97 -9.96
C PHE A 452 -9.27 -3.30 -10.65
N PRO A 453 -9.66 -3.28 -11.94
CA PRO A 453 -10.02 -4.50 -12.67
C PRO A 453 -8.87 -5.50 -12.79
N TRP A 454 -7.63 -5.04 -12.91
CA TRP A 454 -6.46 -5.93 -12.95
C TRP A 454 -6.15 -6.58 -11.60
N ASP A 455 -6.55 -5.97 -10.47
CA ASP A 455 -6.35 -6.56 -9.14
C ASP A 455 -7.21 -7.80 -8.95
N TYR A 456 -8.33 -7.93 -9.68
CA TYR A 456 -9.19 -9.11 -9.64
C TYR A 456 -8.42 -10.42 -9.91
N LEU A 457 -7.39 -10.36 -10.78
CA LEU A 457 -6.61 -11.54 -11.16
C LEU A 457 -5.84 -12.18 -9.99
N THR A 458 -5.47 -11.38 -8.98
CA THR A 458 -4.66 -11.82 -7.84
C THR A 458 -5.36 -11.64 -6.50
N GLU A 459 -6.33 -10.74 -6.42
CA GLU A 459 -7.01 -10.31 -5.19
C GLU A 459 -8.55 -10.38 -5.33
N SER A 460 -9.09 -11.30 -6.15
CA SER A 460 -10.55 -11.45 -6.39
C SER A 460 -11.43 -11.47 -5.13
N ALA A 461 -10.94 -11.98 -4.00
CA ALA A 461 -11.67 -12.00 -2.73
C ALA A 461 -11.93 -10.60 -2.13
N ARG A 462 -11.12 -9.59 -2.52
CA ARG A 462 -11.24 -8.20 -2.09
C ARG A 462 -11.92 -7.31 -3.14
N ASP A 463 -12.31 -7.85 -4.28
CA ASP A 463 -12.82 -7.03 -5.36
C ASP A 463 -14.15 -6.36 -5.00
N GLY A 464 -14.22 -5.06 -5.22
CA GLY A 464 -15.41 -4.25 -4.97
C GLY A 464 -15.12 -2.79 -4.71
N VAL A 465 -16.13 -2.10 -4.20
CA VAL A 465 -16.12 -0.67 -3.87
C VAL A 465 -16.59 -0.49 -2.43
N VAL A 466 -15.85 0.27 -1.63
CA VAL A 466 -16.21 0.60 -0.25
C VAL A 466 -16.50 2.10 -0.16
N ILE A 467 -17.64 2.46 0.42
CA ILE A 467 -18.13 3.85 0.45
C ILE A 467 -18.53 4.21 1.87
N ARG A 468 -18.20 5.44 2.29
CA ARG A 468 -18.75 6.01 3.52
C ARG A 468 -20.25 6.23 3.33
N PHE A 469 -21.09 5.68 4.21
CA PHE A 469 -22.55 5.69 4.01
C PHE A 469 -23.15 7.10 3.85
N VAL A 470 -22.52 8.14 4.42
CA VAL A 470 -22.94 9.55 4.30
C VAL A 470 -22.73 10.15 2.90
N ALA A 471 -21.90 9.51 2.08
CA ALA A 471 -21.64 9.92 0.69
C ALA A 471 -22.74 9.48 -0.29
N LEU A 472 -23.68 8.65 0.17
CA LEU A 472 -24.85 8.27 -0.61
C LEU A 472 -25.85 9.42 -0.73
N PRO A 473 -26.69 9.42 -1.78
CA PRO A 473 -27.62 10.51 -2.06
C PRO A 473 -28.56 10.79 -0.88
N ASN A 474 -28.72 12.07 -0.54
CA ASN A 474 -29.69 12.57 0.44
C ASN A 474 -29.52 12.07 1.88
N ILE A 475 -28.39 11.44 2.24
CA ILE A 475 -28.11 11.09 3.64
C ILE A 475 -27.72 12.32 4.45
N LEU A 476 -26.81 13.14 3.92
CA LEU A 476 -26.36 14.37 4.55
C LEU A 476 -26.41 15.54 3.55
N PRO A 477 -27.59 16.12 3.26
CA PRO A 477 -27.75 17.15 2.23
C PRO A 477 -26.85 18.39 2.41
N THR A 478 -26.48 18.71 3.66
CA THR A 478 -25.58 19.83 3.98
C THR A 478 -24.14 19.61 3.53
N ALA A 479 -23.75 18.36 3.26
CA ALA A 479 -22.40 18.03 2.77
C ALA A 479 -22.28 18.15 1.25
N GLY A 480 -23.39 18.38 0.52
CA GLY A 480 -23.38 18.48 -0.94
C GLY A 480 -23.13 17.16 -1.68
N LEU A 481 -23.13 16.03 -0.98
CA LEU A 481 -22.90 14.69 -1.54
C LEU A 481 -24.20 14.17 -2.18
N THR A 482 -24.17 13.99 -3.50
CA THR A 482 -25.30 13.56 -4.35
C THR A 482 -25.16 12.14 -4.87
N GLY A 483 -24.13 11.41 -4.42
CA GLY A 483 -23.83 10.04 -4.81
C GLY A 483 -22.74 9.91 -5.87
N LYS A 484 -21.97 10.97 -6.17
CA LYS A 484 -20.87 10.91 -7.14
C LYS A 484 -19.65 10.18 -6.60
N THR A 485 -19.49 10.06 -5.28
CA THR A 485 -18.46 9.18 -4.70
C THR A 485 -18.59 7.76 -5.25
N ALA A 486 -19.80 7.18 -5.29
CA ALA A 486 -19.97 5.85 -5.87
C ALA A 486 -19.64 5.84 -7.38
N THR A 487 -20.03 6.88 -8.11
CA THR A 487 -19.68 7.01 -9.54
C THR A 487 -18.16 7.04 -9.75
N HIS A 488 -17.44 7.79 -8.91
CA HIS A 488 -15.98 7.90 -8.91
C HIS A 488 -15.29 6.56 -8.59
N GLU A 489 -15.66 5.92 -7.48
CA GLU A 489 -15.07 4.64 -7.08
C GLU A 489 -15.40 3.52 -8.08
N VAL A 490 -16.61 3.51 -8.65
CA VAL A 490 -16.93 2.57 -9.73
C VAL A 490 -16.13 2.89 -10.99
N GLY A 491 -15.80 4.17 -11.25
CA GLY A 491 -14.84 4.57 -12.28
C GLY A 491 -13.50 3.86 -12.11
N HIS A 492 -12.94 3.82 -10.90
CA HIS A 492 -11.75 3.04 -10.58
C HIS A 492 -11.96 1.53 -10.74
N TRP A 493 -13.08 0.99 -10.27
CA TRP A 493 -13.41 -0.43 -10.43
C TRP A 493 -13.48 -0.87 -11.89
N THR A 494 -13.82 0.06 -12.79
CA THR A 494 -13.79 -0.13 -14.25
C THR A 494 -12.43 0.21 -14.90
N GLY A 495 -11.45 0.70 -14.14
CA GLY A 495 -10.06 0.91 -14.57
C GLY A 495 -9.67 2.34 -14.98
N LEU A 496 -10.44 3.34 -14.55
CA LEU A 496 -10.07 4.75 -14.71
C LEU A 496 -9.17 5.21 -13.58
N LEU A 497 -8.16 6.01 -13.91
CA LEU A 497 -7.30 6.67 -12.92
C LEU A 497 -7.87 8.07 -12.62
N HIS A 498 -7.36 8.71 -11.56
CA HIS A 498 -7.67 10.12 -11.33
C HIS A 498 -7.21 10.97 -12.51
N THR A 499 -7.92 12.06 -12.83
CA THR A 499 -7.51 12.96 -13.92
C THR A 499 -6.17 13.67 -13.64
N PHE A 500 -5.85 13.87 -12.37
CA PHE A 500 -4.59 14.41 -11.86
C PHE A 500 -3.53 13.34 -11.56
N GLU A 501 -3.72 12.09 -12.04
CA GLU A 501 -2.79 11.00 -11.76
C GLU A 501 -1.41 11.27 -12.35
N THR A 502 -0.35 10.89 -11.63
CA THR A 502 1.03 11.08 -12.09
C THR A 502 1.85 9.81 -11.94
N SER A 503 3.08 9.82 -12.44
CA SER A 503 3.97 8.64 -12.31
C SER A 503 4.39 8.32 -10.87
N THR A 504 4.23 9.26 -9.94
CA THR A 504 4.79 9.18 -8.56
C THR A 504 3.78 9.55 -7.46
N ASN A 505 2.47 9.60 -7.77
CA ASN A 505 1.41 10.07 -6.87
C ASN A 505 1.70 11.45 -6.24
N THR A 506 2.51 12.26 -6.92
CA THR A 506 2.84 13.65 -6.55
C THR A 506 2.27 14.57 -7.61
N TYR A 507 1.61 15.64 -7.20
CA TYR A 507 0.94 16.54 -8.14
C TYR A 507 1.95 17.39 -8.93
N TYR A 508 1.92 17.25 -10.25
CA TYR A 508 2.57 18.11 -11.23
C TYR A 508 1.90 17.88 -12.59
N CYS A 509 2.17 18.75 -13.57
CA CYS A 509 1.67 18.58 -14.94
C CYS A 509 2.39 17.42 -15.64
N ASP A 510 1.85 16.20 -15.53
CA ASP A 510 2.43 14.99 -16.11
C ASP A 510 1.77 14.62 -17.45
N ARG A 511 2.27 15.18 -18.54
CA ARG A 511 1.76 14.87 -19.88
C ARG A 511 2.15 13.47 -20.39
N LEU A 512 3.25 12.91 -19.89
CA LEU A 512 3.78 11.65 -20.42
C LEU A 512 3.08 10.44 -19.80
N VAL A 513 2.70 10.57 -18.53
CA VAL A 513 2.06 9.51 -17.78
C VAL A 513 0.58 9.79 -17.57
N GLY A 514 0.22 10.94 -16.98
CA GLY A 514 -1.15 11.42 -16.78
C GLY A 514 -2.09 10.36 -16.21
N ASP A 515 -3.36 10.37 -16.63
CA ASP A 515 -4.38 9.36 -16.30
C ASP A 515 -4.49 8.24 -17.37
N LYS A 516 -3.64 8.30 -18.40
CA LYS A 516 -3.61 7.40 -19.58
C LYS A 516 -4.90 7.47 -20.41
N VAL A 517 -5.49 8.66 -20.49
CA VAL A 517 -6.62 9.00 -21.35
C VAL A 517 -6.27 10.22 -22.22
N ASP A 518 -6.51 10.14 -23.53
CA ASP A 518 -5.99 11.14 -24.48
C ASP A 518 -6.77 12.47 -24.49
N ASP A 519 -8.04 12.48 -24.08
CA ASP A 519 -8.94 13.64 -24.15
C ASP A 519 -9.22 14.29 -22.79
N THR A 520 -8.52 13.87 -21.74
CA THR A 520 -8.52 14.50 -20.41
C THR A 520 -7.35 15.50 -20.36
N PRO A 521 -7.63 16.81 -20.19
CA PRO A 521 -6.57 17.80 -19.98
C PRO A 521 -5.71 17.46 -18.75
N VAL A 522 -4.40 17.71 -18.87
CA VAL A 522 -3.46 17.54 -17.77
C VAL A 522 -3.75 18.58 -16.69
N GLU A 523 -3.75 18.16 -15.43
CA GLU A 523 -3.89 19.06 -14.29
C GLU A 523 -2.84 18.75 -13.20
N ASN A 524 -2.51 19.76 -12.41
CA ASN A 524 -1.61 19.65 -11.26
C ASN A 524 -2.44 19.52 -9.98
N GLY A 525 -2.79 18.28 -9.67
CA GLY A 525 -3.52 17.89 -8.47
C GLY A 525 -5.02 18.09 -8.54
N PRO A 526 -5.77 17.56 -7.55
CA PRO A 526 -7.23 17.61 -7.52
C PRO A 526 -7.77 19.03 -7.43
N ALA A 527 -8.93 19.25 -8.04
CA ALA A 527 -9.76 20.42 -7.75
C ALA A 527 -10.47 20.26 -6.40
N GLN A 528 -10.68 21.39 -5.73
CA GLN A 528 -11.56 21.47 -4.56
C GLN A 528 -12.70 22.46 -4.83
N GLY A 529 -13.92 22.10 -4.43
CA GLY A 529 -15.09 22.90 -4.73
C GLY A 529 -15.43 22.83 -6.22
N CYS A 530 -15.71 23.99 -6.82
CA CYS A 530 -16.06 24.12 -8.23
C CYS A 530 -15.35 25.30 -8.90
N PRO A 531 -14.02 25.23 -9.06
CA PRO A 531 -13.21 26.36 -9.48
C PRO A 531 -13.29 26.56 -11.00
N LYS A 532 -14.37 27.17 -11.49
CA LYS A 532 -14.58 27.43 -12.92
C LYS A 532 -13.41 28.19 -13.55
N GLY A 533 -12.88 27.66 -14.65
CA GLY A 533 -11.76 28.25 -15.36
C GLY A 533 -10.39 27.97 -14.73
N ARG A 534 -10.30 27.02 -13.79
CA ARG A 534 -9.02 26.55 -13.25
C ARG A 534 -8.16 25.99 -14.39
N ASP A 535 -6.91 26.45 -14.43
CA ASP A 535 -5.87 26.01 -15.34
C ASP A 535 -4.58 25.97 -14.53
N SER A 536 -4.25 24.79 -14.01
CA SER A 536 -3.04 24.57 -13.22
C SER A 536 -1.85 24.18 -14.09
N CYS A 537 -2.09 23.90 -15.37
CA CYS A 537 -1.09 23.51 -16.36
C CYS A 537 -1.17 24.38 -17.63
N PRO A 538 -0.90 25.71 -17.54
CA PRO A 538 -1.16 26.67 -18.62
C PRO A 538 -0.27 26.53 -19.86
N ASN A 539 0.75 25.68 -19.79
CA ASN A 539 1.61 25.35 -20.92
C ASN A 539 1.10 24.13 -21.71
N ASP A 540 0.06 23.45 -21.21
CA ASP A 540 -0.57 22.31 -21.85
C ASP A 540 -1.98 22.67 -22.34
N PRO A 541 -2.52 21.94 -23.34
CA PRO A 541 -3.83 22.27 -23.90
C PRO A 541 -4.98 21.88 -22.96
N GLY A 542 -5.94 22.79 -22.80
CA GLY A 542 -7.19 22.55 -22.07
C GLY A 542 -7.25 23.30 -20.73
N LEU A 543 -8.39 23.19 -20.06
CA LEU A 543 -8.55 23.62 -18.66
C LEU A 543 -8.61 22.38 -17.79
N ASP A 544 -8.31 22.51 -16.50
CA ASP A 544 -8.40 21.42 -15.55
C ASP A 544 -9.81 20.78 -15.61
N PRO A 545 -9.92 19.44 -15.66
CA PRO A 545 -11.17 18.73 -15.90
C PRO A 545 -12.10 18.68 -14.67
N ILE A 546 -12.41 19.84 -14.08
CA ILE A 546 -13.19 19.98 -12.83
C ILE A 546 -14.62 19.41 -12.88
N GLU A 547 -15.12 19.12 -14.07
CA GLU A 547 -16.45 18.53 -14.28
C GLU A 547 -16.39 17.01 -14.52
N ASN A 548 -15.19 16.42 -14.47
CA ASN A 548 -14.98 14.98 -14.65
C ASN A 548 -15.26 14.22 -13.35
N PHE A 549 -15.88 13.04 -13.45
CA PHE A 549 -16.13 12.20 -12.29
C PHE A 549 -14.86 11.67 -11.60
N MET A 550 -13.71 11.67 -12.27
CA MET A 550 -12.43 11.19 -11.72
C MET A 550 -11.56 12.29 -11.09
N ASP A 551 -12.09 13.50 -10.92
CA ASP A 551 -11.50 14.58 -10.12
C ASP A 551 -12.11 14.55 -8.68
N TYR A 552 -11.62 15.39 -7.76
CA TYR A 552 -12.13 15.57 -6.38
C TYR A 552 -13.01 16.81 -6.21
N SER A 553 -13.46 17.41 -7.32
CA SER A 553 -14.45 18.48 -7.31
C SER A 553 -15.71 18.11 -6.52
N ASP A 554 -16.49 19.11 -6.11
CA ASP A 554 -17.76 18.85 -5.44
C ASP A 554 -18.73 18.10 -6.38
N ASP A 555 -19.51 17.20 -5.80
CA ASP A 555 -20.49 16.35 -6.49
C ASP A 555 -21.38 17.07 -7.52
N TYR A 556 -21.81 18.30 -7.21
CA TYR A 556 -22.70 19.06 -8.11
C TYR A 556 -22.00 19.62 -9.36
N CYS A 557 -20.66 19.55 -9.41
CA CYS A 557 -19.87 19.98 -10.56
C CYS A 557 -19.40 18.83 -11.44
N MET A 558 -19.28 17.63 -10.87
CA MET A 558 -18.95 16.44 -11.65
C MET A 558 -20.15 15.98 -12.47
N THR A 559 -19.98 15.85 -13.79
CA THR A 559 -21.08 15.62 -14.73
C THR A 559 -20.82 14.54 -15.78
N HIS A 560 -19.57 14.17 -16.04
CA HIS A 560 -19.28 13.27 -17.16
C HIS A 560 -18.00 12.44 -17.02
N PHE A 561 -17.99 11.34 -17.78
CA PHE A 561 -16.78 10.73 -18.30
C PHE A 561 -16.54 11.19 -19.74
N THR A 562 -15.28 11.27 -20.16
CA THR A 562 -14.93 11.59 -21.55
C THR A 562 -15.12 10.37 -22.48
N PRO A 563 -15.23 10.57 -23.81
CA PRO A 563 -15.24 9.46 -24.76
C PRO A 563 -14.04 8.51 -24.65
N CYS A 564 -12.83 9.02 -24.40
CA CYS A 564 -11.65 8.17 -24.23
C CYS A 564 -11.66 7.43 -22.87
N GLN A 565 -12.17 8.04 -21.79
CA GLN A 565 -12.43 7.32 -20.53
C GLN A 565 -13.42 6.17 -20.76
N VAL A 566 -14.51 6.41 -21.49
CA VAL A 566 -15.47 5.36 -21.87
C VAL A 566 -14.80 4.23 -22.66
N THR A 567 -13.89 4.56 -23.58
CA THR A 567 -13.13 3.53 -24.33
C THR A 567 -12.23 2.71 -23.41
N ARG A 568 -11.50 3.38 -22.51
CA ARG A 568 -10.59 2.75 -21.56
C ARG A 568 -11.34 1.82 -20.61
N LEU A 569 -12.39 2.32 -19.96
CA LEU A 569 -13.16 1.53 -19.01
C LEU A 569 -13.79 0.31 -19.69
N ARG A 570 -14.35 0.45 -20.90
CA ARG A 570 -14.94 -0.69 -21.63
C ARG A 570 -13.91 -1.73 -22.03
N SER A 571 -12.70 -1.30 -22.40
CA SER A 571 -11.58 -2.21 -22.69
C SER A 571 -11.18 -3.01 -21.45
N ASN A 572 -11.10 -2.36 -20.29
CA ASN A 572 -10.76 -3.03 -19.04
C ASN A 572 -11.87 -3.98 -18.58
N MET A 573 -13.13 -3.59 -18.74
CA MET A 573 -14.29 -4.43 -18.45
C MET A 573 -14.31 -5.71 -19.28
N ASP A 574 -13.99 -5.64 -20.58
CA ASP A 574 -13.87 -6.83 -21.44
C ASP A 574 -12.67 -7.69 -21.04
N GLN A 575 -11.51 -7.06 -20.86
CA GLN A 575 -10.25 -7.75 -20.63
C GLN A 575 -10.18 -8.49 -19.29
N TYR A 576 -10.60 -7.84 -18.20
CA TYR A 576 -10.36 -8.33 -16.84
C TYR A 576 -11.63 -8.81 -16.13
N ARG A 577 -12.79 -8.33 -16.59
CA ARG A 577 -14.09 -8.63 -15.97
C ARG A 577 -15.03 -9.39 -16.88
N ASN A 578 -14.56 -9.78 -18.07
CA ASN A 578 -15.31 -10.60 -19.04
C ASN A 578 -16.69 -10.01 -19.37
N VAL A 579 -16.79 -8.67 -19.35
CA VAL A 579 -17.98 -7.92 -19.73
C VAL A 579 -17.76 -7.41 -21.15
N GLY A 580 -18.30 -8.17 -22.11
CA GLY A 580 -18.09 -7.99 -23.55
C GLY A 580 -18.20 -6.56 -24.06
N LEU A 581 -17.29 -6.17 -24.96
CA LEU A 581 -17.27 -4.88 -25.69
C LEU A 581 -18.55 -4.55 -26.43
#